data_AF-A0A353MFL7-F1
#
_entry.id   AF-A0A353MFL7-F1
#
_cell.length_a   1.000
_cell.length_b   1.000
_cell.length_c   1.000
_cell.angle_alpha   90.00
_cell.angle_beta   90.00
_cell.angle_gamma   90.00
#
_symmetry.space_group_name_H-M   'P 1'
#
loop_
_entity.id
_entity.type
_entity.pdbx_description
1 polymer ?
#
loop_
_entity_poly.entity_id
_entity_poly.type
_entity_poly.pdbx_seq_one_letter_code
_entity_poly.pdbx_strand_id
1 'polypeptide(L)'
;MRRVFLLLALLGLALGGCGDVEWFPEQSVAAFSFSPASVTNVATGSTQTSNAVTVSLTGPDAAISVTGGEYKINAGTFTTAAGTVKNGDTVTVQHTASSTGGQTVTTTLTIGDKKATFSSTTATPFGFTEDVRFNVARAAKQTSAPLTVSITGASVAISVTGGDYSINDGPFTSDAGIVKNGERVTVQHTSANGTTETTVTTTLTVGGKSATFTTTTAGVVAQTVNASGAAGTLVTTETTLRLVPGIHTITLDAESQGGFADLSVDVSTPLFTDKEILTLPATLTLNDKQTLFLGGIVPTAATGVESTLFLIDGVPIIFRITVTP
;
A
#
# COMPACT_ATOMS: atom_id res chain seq x y z
N MET A 1 -64.35 62.05 -12.54
CA MET A 1 -64.13 61.60 -11.14
C MET A 1 -64.68 60.18 -11.04
N ARG A 2 -63.80 59.17 -11.04
CA ARG A 2 -63.39 58.35 -9.87
C ARG A 2 -64.40 57.24 -9.49
N ARG A 3 -63.90 56.00 -9.60
CA ARG A 3 -64.22 54.73 -8.87
C ARG A 3 -65.37 53.87 -9.46
N VAL A 4 -65.23 52.61 -9.94
CA VAL A 4 -64.39 51.40 -9.69
C VAL A 4 -65.10 50.32 -8.81
N PHE A 5 -65.06 49.07 -9.32
CA PHE A 5 -65.36 47.71 -8.77
C PHE A 5 -66.83 47.33 -8.47
N LEU A 6 -67.49 46.31 -9.08
CA LEU A 6 -67.26 44.84 -9.22
C LEU A 6 -67.73 44.03 -7.99
N LEU A 7 -68.71 43.13 -8.19
CA LEU A 7 -69.09 41.88 -7.46
C LEU A 7 -70.51 41.49 -7.95
N LEU A 8 -71.04 40.26 -8.05
CA LEU A 8 -70.61 38.85 -8.06
C LEU A 8 -71.91 38.00 -8.27
N ALA A 9 -71.76 36.71 -8.62
CA ALA A 9 -72.70 35.58 -8.40
C ALA A 9 -73.72 35.24 -9.53
N LEU A 10 -73.55 34.11 -10.25
CA LEU A 10 -74.12 32.75 -10.04
C LEU A 10 -75.25 32.52 -11.08
N LEU A 11 -75.50 31.40 -11.78
CA LEU A 11 -75.41 29.96 -11.49
C LEU A 11 -75.90 29.15 -12.74
N GLY A 12 -75.29 28.00 -13.08
CA GLY A 12 -76.01 26.88 -13.77
C GLY A 12 -75.37 26.18 -15.00
N LEU A 13 -74.61 25.10 -14.75
CA LEU A 13 -74.52 23.75 -15.40
C LEU A 13 -74.92 23.57 -16.90
N ALA A 14 -74.25 22.79 -17.78
CA ALA A 14 -73.50 21.53 -17.63
C ALA A 14 -72.62 21.14 -18.86
N LEU A 15 -71.55 20.38 -18.58
CA LEU A 15 -70.91 19.27 -19.33
C LEU A 15 -70.18 19.51 -20.68
N GLY A 16 -68.85 19.43 -20.62
CA GLY A 16 -67.93 19.15 -21.73
C GLY A 16 -66.56 18.77 -21.16
N GLY A 17 -66.24 17.48 -21.15
CA GLY A 17 -65.17 16.84 -20.37
C GLY A 17 -63.82 17.56 -20.32
N CYS A 18 -63.42 17.94 -19.10
CA CYS A 18 -62.01 17.95 -18.74
C CYS A 18 -61.75 16.52 -18.28
N GLY A 19 -61.11 15.70 -19.14
CA GLY A 19 -60.70 14.36 -18.74
C GLY A 19 -59.86 14.50 -17.47
N ASP A 20 -60.27 13.81 -16.40
CA ASP A 20 -59.40 13.54 -15.28
C ASP A 20 -58.08 13.05 -15.90
N VAL A 21 -57.04 13.85 -15.74
CA VAL A 21 -55.70 13.46 -16.13
C VAL A 21 -55.42 12.26 -15.24
N GLU A 22 -55.60 11.08 -15.83
CA GLU A 22 -55.33 9.80 -15.20
C GLU A 22 -53.83 9.84 -14.90
N TRP A 23 -53.53 10.29 -13.69
CA TRP A 23 -52.19 10.44 -13.19
C TRP A 23 -51.63 9.03 -13.21
N PHE A 24 -50.79 8.71 -14.20
CA PHE A 24 -50.15 7.40 -14.32
C PHE A 24 -49.61 7.04 -12.94
N PRO A 25 -50.02 5.91 -12.34
CA PRO A 25 -49.62 5.59 -10.97
C PRO A 25 -48.12 5.76 -10.83
N GLU A 26 -47.65 6.43 -9.76
CA GLU A 26 -46.23 6.66 -9.54
C GLU A 26 -45.48 5.34 -9.67
N GLN A 27 -44.61 5.25 -10.68
CA GLN A 27 -43.69 4.14 -10.81
C GLN A 27 -42.67 4.26 -9.70
N SER A 28 -42.62 3.26 -8.83
CA SER A 28 -41.72 3.23 -7.69
C SER A 28 -40.90 1.96 -7.70
N VAL A 29 -39.63 2.10 -7.32
CA VAL A 29 -38.71 1.00 -7.07
C VAL A 29 -38.61 0.80 -5.56
N ALA A 30 -38.82 -0.43 -5.09
CA ALA A 30 -38.61 -0.76 -3.70
C ALA A 30 -37.11 -0.67 -3.33
N ALA A 31 -36.81 -0.29 -2.09
CA ALA A 31 -35.44 -0.30 -1.60
C ALA A 31 -34.88 -1.73 -1.60
N PHE A 32 -33.58 -1.86 -1.90
CA PHE A 32 -32.89 -3.14 -1.95
C PHE A 32 -31.46 -3.02 -1.42
N SER A 33 -30.88 -4.15 -1.01
CA SER A 33 -29.51 -4.21 -0.50
C SER A 33 -28.90 -5.57 -0.73
N PHE A 34 -27.57 -5.62 -0.81
CA PHE A 34 -26.82 -6.87 -0.80
C PHE A 34 -26.55 -7.31 0.64
N SER A 35 -26.61 -8.63 0.88
CA SER A 35 -26.32 -9.24 2.17
C SER A 35 -25.41 -10.45 1.94
N PRO A 36 -24.12 -10.37 2.32
CA PRO A 36 -23.47 -9.21 2.97
C PRO A 36 -23.25 -8.03 2.01
N ALA A 37 -23.28 -6.80 2.55
CA ALA A 37 -22.97 -5.58 1.78
C ALA A 37 -21.47 -5.41 1.51
N SER A 38 -20.62 -6.06 2.31
CA SER A 38 -19.17 -6.04 2.15
C SER A 38 -18.55 -7.40 2.49
N VAL A 39 -17.49 -7.75 1.79
CA VAL A 39 -16.63 -8.91 2.09
C VAL A 39 -15.20 -8.43 2.35
N THR A 40 -14.52 -9.03 3.31
CA THR A 40 -13.16 -8.63 3.72
C THR A 40 -12.19 -9.80 3.61
N ASN A 41 -10.89 -9.49 3.64
CA ASN A 41 -9.80 -10.48 3.54
C ASN A 41 -9.84 -11.31 2.26
N VAL A 42 -10.33 -10.74 1.16
CA VAL A 42 -10.34 -11.41 -0.14
C VAL A 42 -8.95 -11.38 -0.78
N ALA A 43 -8.66 -12.33 -1.67
CA ALA A 43 -7.41 -12.34 -2.43
C ALA A 43 -7.32 -11.16 -3.40
N THR A 44 -6.13 -10.62 -3.61
CA THR A 44 -5.90 -9.54 -4.58
C THR A 44 -6.24 -10.00 -5.99
N GLY A 45 -6.91 -9.15 -6.77
CA GLY A 45 -7.31 -9.47 -8.15
C GLY A 45 -8.36 -10.57 -8.29
N SER A 46 -8.92 -11.09 -7.19
CA SER A 46 -9.97 -12.11 -7.26
C SER A 46 -11.32 -11.52 -7.64
N THR A 47 -12.11 -12.27 -8.40
CA THR A 47 -13.48 -11.90 -8.74
C THR A 47 -14.40 -12.08 -7.53
N GLN A 48 -15.17 -11.03 -7.21
CA GLN A 48 -16.11 -10.99 -6.09
C GLN A 48 -17.53 -10.83 -6.63
N THR A 49 -18.46 -11.64 -6.16
CA THR A 49 -19.86 -11.65 -6.63
C THR A 49 -20.82 -11.58 -5.45
N SER A 50 -21.81 -10.69 -5.55
CA SER A 50 -22.81 -10.50 -4.51
C SER A 50 -23.84 -11.66 -4.48
N ASN A 51 -24.68 -11.66 -3.45
CA ASN A 51 -25.94 -12.40 -3.51
C ASN A 51 -26.86 -11.81 -4.60
N ALA A 52 -27.85 -12.61 -5.01
CA ALA A 52 -28.92 -12.13 -5.87
C ALA A 52 -29.93 -11.31 -5.05
N VAL A 53 -30.42 -10.24 -5.67
CA VAL A 53 -31.46 -9.36 -5.13
C VAL A 53 -32.66 -9.41 -6.08
N THR A 54 -33.86 -9.62 -5.55
CA THR A 54 -35.09 -9.59 -6.35
C THR A 54 -35.62 -8.16 -6.45
N VAL A 55 -35.87 -7.72 -7.67
CA VAL A 55 -36.40 -6.40 -8.01
C VAL A 55 -37.91 -6.37 -7.73
N SER A 56 -38.38 -5.32 -7.03
CA SER A 56 -39.80 -5.08 -6.78
C SER A 56 -40.19 -3.69 -7.29
N LEU A 57 -41.16 -3.64 -8.21
CA LEU A 57 -41.59 -2.42 -8.92
C LEU A 57 -43.12 -2.32 -8.91
N THR A 58 -43.65 -1.09 -8.88
CA THR A 58 -45.08 -0.81 -9.17
C THR A 58 -45.34 -0.52 -10.65
N GLY A 59 -44.30 -0.25 -11.44
CA GLY A 59 -44.35 -0.01 -12.89
C GLY A 59 -44.00 -1.22 -13.76
N PRO A 60 -44.09 -1.08 -15.10
CA PRO A 60 -43.79 -2.16 -16.05
C PRO A 60 -42.30 -2.49 -16.14
N ASP A 61 -41.41 -1.49 -16.04
CA ASP A 61 -39.96 -1.65 -16.00
C ASP A 61 -39.30 -0.48 -15.24
N ALA A 62 -38.00 -0.63 -14.95
CA ALA A 62 -37.15 0.43 -14.41
C ALA A 62 -35.76 0.37 -15.05
N ALA A 63 -35.15 1.54 -15.27
CA ALA A 63 -33.78 1.63 -15.76
C ALA A 63 -32.78 1.09 -14.74
N ILE A 64 -31.79 0.32 -15.20
CA ILE A 64 -30.70 -0.23 -14.38
C ILE A 64 -29.34 0.24 -14.92
N SER A 65 -28.45 0.61 -14.01
CA SER A 65 -27.06 0.93 -14.34
C SER A 65 -26.13 0.55 -13.19
N VAL A 66 -24.85 0.39 -13.50
CA VAL A 66 -23.82 0.01 -12.53
C VAL A 66 -22.61 0.93 -12.65
N THR A 67 -21.89 1.13 -11.55
CA THR A 67 -20.59 1.81 -11.53
C THR A 67 -19.64 1.04 -10.64
N GLY A 68 -18.37 0.92 -11.04
CA GLY A 68 -17.33 0.22 -10.26
C GLY A 68 -17.35 -1.32 -10.39
N GLY A 69 -18.17 -1.86 -11.30
CA GLY A 69 -18.31 -3.29 -11.54
C GLY A 69 -19.30 -3.57 -12.67
N GLU A 70 -19.81 -4.78 -12.71
CA GLU A 70 -20.77 -5.29 -13.70
C GLU A 70 -22.01 -5.84 -12.98
N TYR A 71 -23.15 -5.89 -13.67
CA TYR A 71 -24.34 -6.58 -13.19
C TYR A 71 -24.80 -7.62 -14.20
N LYS A 72 -25.51 -8.66 -13.73
CA LYS A 72 -26.31 -9.53 -14.59
C LYS A 72 -27.75 -9.57 -14.09
N ILE A 73 -28.67 -9.70 -15.02
CA ILE A 73 -30.09 -9.92 -14.77
C ILE A 73 -30.38 -11.40 -14.98
N ASN A 74 -31.02 -12.04 -14.02
CA ASN A 74 -31.37 -13.46 -14.02
C ASN A 74 -30.15 -14.35 -14.36
N ALA A 75 -30.28 -15.24 -15.33
CA ALA A 75 -29.20 -16.12 -15.81
C ALA A 75 -28.39 -15.51 -16.97
N GLY A 76 -28.50 -14.21 -17.21
CA GLY A 76 -27.76 -13.51 -18.26
C GLY A 76 -26.26 -13.37 -17.98
N THR A 77 -25.56 -12.70 -18.90
CA THR A 77 -24.14 -12.35 -18.78
C THR A 77 -23.95 -11.08 -17.96
N PHE A 78 -22.79 -10.96 -17.30
CA PHE A 78 -22.40 -9.69 -16.69
C PHE A 78 -22.15 -8.62 -17.76
N THR A 79 -22.56 -7.39 -17.46
CA THR A 79 -22.42 -6.24 -18.36
C THR A 79 -22.30 -4.93 -17.57
N THR A 80 -21.69 -3.94 -18.20
CA THR A 80 -21.65 -2.54 -17.75
C THR A 80 -22.68 -1.65 -18.45
N ALA A 81 -23.30 -2.14 -19.52
CA ALA A 81 -24.23 -1.35 -20.32
C ALA A 81 -25.52 -1.06 -19.54
N ALA A 82 -26.08 0.15 -19.73
CA ALA A 82 -27.40 0.48 -19.19
C ALA A 82 -28.47 -0.46 -19.77
N GLY A 83 -29.48 -0.79 -18.94
CA GLY A 83 -30.54 -1.72 -19.32
C GLY A 83 -31.86 -1.41 -18.62
N THR A 84 -32.79 -2.36 -18.69
CA THR A 84 -34.07 -2.32 -17.96
C THR A 84 -34.31 -3.61 -17.20
N VAL A 85 -35.00 -3.51 -16.05
CA VAL A 85 -35.45 -4.64 -15.23
C VAL A 85 -36.94 -4.58 -15.03
N LYS A 86 -37.56 -5.74 -14.79
CA LYS A 86 -38.98 -5.90 -14.51
C LYS A 86 -39.20 -6.40 -13.09
N ASN A 87 -40.43 -6.27 -12.61
CA ASN A 87 -40.84 -6.82 -11.33
C ASN A 87 -40.57 -8.34 -11.28
N GLY A 88 -39.85 -8.79 -10.25
CA GLY A 88 -39.48 -10.20 -10.07
C GLY A 88 -38.13 -10.60 -10.68
N ASP A 89 -37.48 -9.75 -11.46
CA ASP A 89 -36.12 -10.03 -11.95
C ASP A 89 -35.13 -10.14 -10.78
N THR A 90 -34.12 -10.99 -10.95
CA THR A 90 -33.02 -11.10 -10.00
C THR A 90 -31.78 -10.42 -10.54
N VAL A 91 -31.08 -9.67 -9.70
CA VAL A 91 -29.84 -8.98 -10.08
C VAL A 91 -28.71 -9.38 -9.14
N THR A 92 -27.55 -9.69 -9.72
CA THR A 92 -26.29 -9.86 -8.99
C THR A 92 -25.27 -8.90 -9.57
N VAL A 93 -24.38 -8.38 -8.72
CA VAL A 93 -23.23 -7.58 -9.15
C VAL A 93 -21.92 -8.33 -8.96
N GLN A 94 -20.94 -7.97 -9.76
CA GLN A 94 -19.59 -8.53 -9.72
C GLN A 94 -18.54 -7.45 -9.98
N HIS A 95 -17.39 -7.58 -9.34
CA HIS A 95 -16.20 -6.80 -9.64
C HIS A 95 -14.93 -7.60 -9.36
N THR A 96 -13.80 -7.08 -9.80
CA THR A 96 -12.47 -7.60 -9.46
C THR A 96 -11.95 -6.86 -8.23
N ALA A 97 -11.57 -7.59 -7.18
CA ALA A 97 -10.95 -7.01 -5.99
C ALA A 97 -9.62 -6.30 -6.33
N SER A 98 -9.19 -5.37 -5.47
CA SER A 98 -7.98 -4.59 -5.72
C SER A 98 -6.75 -5.49 -5.98
N SER A 99 -5.82 -5.05 -6.82
CA SER A 99 -4.50 -5.68 -6.96
C SER A 99 -3.58 -5.37 -5.77
N THR A 100 -3.93 -4.38 -4.95
CA THR A 100 -3.17 -3.96 -3.77
C THR A 100 -3.86 -4.45 -2.51
N GLY A 101 -3.09 -4.98 -1.55
CA GLY A 101 -3.61 -5.43 -0.26
C GLY A 101 -4.13 -4.29 0.62
N GLY A 102 -5.19 -4.54 1.40
CA GLY A 102 -5.82 -3.54 2.29
C GLY A 102 -6.73 -2.54 1.59
N GLN A 103 -6.90 -2.62 0.27
CA GLN A 103 -7.70 -1.69 -0.51
C GLN A 103 -9.12 -2.20 -0.73
N THR A 104 -10.08 -1.28 -0.77
CA THR A 104 -11.49 -1.57 -0.99
C THR A 104 -11.91 -1.21 -2.41
N VAL A 105 -12.64 -2.13 -3.07
CA VAL A 105 -13.35 -1.88 -4.33
C VAL A 105 -14.84 -1.94 -4.05
N THR A 106 -15.61 -1.03 -4.64
CA THR A 106 -17.06 -0.91 -4.42
C THR A 106 -17.79 -0.87 -5.76
N THR A 107 -18.77 -1.75 -5.93
CA THR A 107 -19.75 -1.72 -7.00
C THR A 107 -21.03 -1.06 -6.50
N THR A 108 -21.54 -0.07 -7.24
CA THR A 108 -22.82 0.58 -6.97
C THR A 108 -23.81 0.23 -8.06
N LEU A 109 -24.90 -0.45 -7.69
CA LEU A 109 -26.03 -0.73 -8.56
C LEU A 109 -27.11 0.33 -8.38
N THR A 110 -27.62 0.88 -9.48
CA THR A 110 -28.74 1.82 -9.48
C THR A 110 -29.91 1.20 -10.25
N ILE A 111 -31.10 1.20 -9.65
CA ILE A 111 -32.36 0.81 -10.30
C ILE A 111 -33.37 1.93 -10.07
N GLY A 112 -33.79 2.60 -11.14
CA GLY A 112 -34.58 3.83 -11.06
C GLY A 112 -33.87 4.90 -10.21
N ASP A 113 -34.49 5.29 -9.10
CA ASP A 113 -33.97 6.25 -8.14
C ASP A 113 -33.27 5.61 -6.92
N LYS A 114 -33.23 4.27 -6.83
CA LYS A 114 -32.65 3.53 -5.70
C LYS A 114 -31.25 3.01 -6.00
N LYS A 115 -30.42 2.92 -4.96
CA LYS A 115 -29.03 2.44 -5.05
C LYS A 115 -28.72 1.42 -3.97
N ALA A 116 -27.91 0.43 -4.32
CA ALA A 116 -27.25 -0.47 -3.38
C ALA A 116 -25.77 -0.63 -3.72
N THR A 117 -24.96 -0.90 -2.71
CA THR A 117 -23.52 -1.10 -2.87
C THR A 117 -23.10 -2.48 -2.41
N PHE A 118 -22.13 -3.05 -3.12
CA PHE A 118 -21.41 -4.26 -2.73
C PHE A 118 -19.92 -3.96 -2.78
N SER A 119 -19.20 -4.22 -1.69
CA SER A 119 -17.77 -3.94 -1.62
C SER A 119 -16.93 -5.15 -1.24
N SER A 120 -15.66 -5.12 -1.65
CA SER A 120 -14.66 -6.10 -1.20
C SER A 120 -13.38 -5.41 -0.75
N THR A 121 -12.85 -5.80 0.40
CA THR A 121 -11.56 -5.34 0.90
C THR A 121 -10.54 -6.47 0.85
N THR A 122 -9.43 -6.25 0.16
CA THR A 122 -8.33 -7.23 0.06
C THR A 122 -7.60 -7.39 1.38
N ALA A 123 -7.06 -8.57 1.64
CA ALA A 123 -6.22 -8.78 2.83
C ALA A 123 -5.00 -7.86 2.82
N THR A 124 -4.67 -7.24 3.96
CA THR A 124 -3.40 -6.55 4.14
C THR A 124 -2.25 -7.56 4.17
N PRO A 125 -1.08 -7.26 3.56
CA PRO A 125 0.12 -8.06 3.75
C PRO A 125 0.43 -8.20 5.24
N PHE A 126 0.74 -9.42 5.68
CA PHE A 126 1.09 -9.67 7.07
C PHE A 126 2.57 -9.36 7.28
N GLY A 127 2.87 -8.28 8.01
CA GLY A 127 4.23 -7.82 8.25
C GLY A 127 4.27 -6.50 9.02
N PHE A 128 5.34 -6.25 9.75
CA PHE A 128 5.53 -4.96 10.40
C PHE A 128 5.89 -3.89 9.38
N THR A 129 5.36 -2.68 9.55
CA THR A 129 5.95 -1.50 8.93
C THR A 129 7.32 -1.27 9.58
N GLU A 130 8.38 -1.07 8.80
CA GLU A 130 9.77 -0.98 9.29
C GLU A 130 10.22 -2.25 10.03
N ASP A 131 10.16 -3.36 9.31
CA ASP A 131 10.59 -4.70 9.75
C ASP A 131 12.09 -4.82 10.03
N VAL A 132 12.91 -3.84 9.62
CA VAL A 132 14.34 -3.80 9.89
C VAL A 132 14.77 -2.41 10.36
N ARG A 133 15.53 -2.38 11.47
CA ARG A 133 16.20 -1.18 11.99
C ARG A 133 17.71 -1.39 12.05
N PHE A 134 18.45 -0.38 11.63
CA PHE A 134 19.90 -0.36 11.71
C PHE A 134 20.38 0.58 12.81
N ASN A 135 21.65 0.46 13.18
CA ASN A 135 22.34 1.22 14.21
C ASN A 135 21.55 1.40 15.51
N VAL A 136 21.03 0.28 16.01
CA VAL A 136 20.40 0.26 17.31
C VAL A 136 21.45 0.24 18.42
N ALA A 137 21.28 1.07 19.45
CA ALA A 137 22.13 1.06 20.63
C ALA A 137 22.28 -0.36 21.20
N ARG A 138 23.49 -0.74 21.60
CA ARG A 138 23.79 -2.08 22.11
C ARG A 138 22.97 -2.39 23.36
N ALA A 139 22.53 -3.64 23.48
CA ALA A 139 21.76 -4.13 24.62
C ALA A 139 20.56 -3.24 24.99
N ALA A 140 19.95 -2.59 24.00
CA ALA A 140 18.82 -1.71 24.18
C ALA A 140 17.51 -2.41 23.83
N LYS A 141 16.45 -2.12 24.59
CA LYS A 141 15.10 -2.60 24.27
C LYS A 141 14.60 -1.90 23.01
N GLN A 142 14.12 -2.69 22.06
CA GLN A 142 13.55 -2.21 20.80
C GLN A 142 12.14 -2.75 20.64
N THR A 143 11.19 -1.85 20.37
CA THR A 143 9.79 -2.20 20.10
C THR A 143 9.44 -1.87 18.66
N SER A 144 8.84 -2.80 17.93
CA SER A 144 8.41 -2.61 16.54
C SER A 144 7.31 -1.55 16.39
N ALA A 145 7.02 -1.15 15.16
CA ALA A 145 5.72 -0.53 14.86
C ALA A 145 4.58 -1.55 15.12
N PRO A 146 3.35 -1.10 15.41
CA PRO A 146 2.23 -2.00 15.62
C PRO A 146 1.75 -2.66 14.32
N LEU A 147 1.52 -3.96 14.37
CA LEU A 147 0.90 -4.78 13.34
C LEU A 147 -0.57 -5.03 13.70
N THR A 148 -1.50 -4.62 12.86
CA THR A 148 -2.93 -4.95 13.04
C THR A 148 -3.22 -6.34 12.49
N VAL A 149 -3.80 -7.21 13.32
CA VAL A 149 -4.20 -8.55 12.91
C VAL A 149 -5.44 -8.49 12.03
N SER A 150 -5.32 -9.00 10.79
CA SER A 150 -6.44 -9.15 9.86
C SER A 150 -6.64 -10.62 9.49
N ILE A 151 -7.69 -11.23 10.01
CA ILE A 151 -8.04 -12.65 9.83
C ILE A 151 -9.52 -12.82 9.51
N THR A 152 -9.88 -13.92 8.85
CA THR A 152 -11.27 -14.24 8.45
C THR A 152 -12.11 -14.82 9.60
N GLY A 153 -11.50 -15.13 10.74
CA GLY A 153 -12.17 -15.70 11.93
C GLY A 153 -12.19 -14.75 13.13
N ALA A 154 -12.82 -15.17 14.23
CA ALA A 154 -12.91 -14.36 15.45
C ALA A 154 -11.56 -14.26 16.20
N SER A 155 -10.79 -15.35 16.22
CA SER A 155 -9.51 -15.43 16.93
C SER A 155 -8.59 -16.49 16.34
N VAL A 156 -7.29 -16.35 16.57
CA VAL A 156 -6.27 -17.31 16.12
C VAL A 156 -5.10 -17.38 17.09
N ALA A 157 -4.33 -18.47 17.04
CA ALA A 157 -3.12 -18.62 17.84
C ALA A 157 -2.04 -17.60 17.44
N ILE A 158 -1.34 -17.09 18.45
CA ILE A 158 -0.18 -16.20 18.34
C ILE A 158 1.00 -16.78 19.13
N SER A 159 2.19 -16.68 18.58
CA SER A 159 3.44 -17.09 19.23
C SER A 159 4.59 -16.22 18.73
N VAL A 160 5.68 -16.16 19.49
CA VAL A 160 6.87 -15.38 19.14
C VAL A 160 8.14 -16.21 19.35
N THR A 161 9.20 -15.89 18.61
CA THR A 161 10.54 -16.44 18.80
C THR A 161 11.56 -15.31 18.71
N GLY A 162 12.57 -15.31 19.57
CA GLY A 162 13.62 -14.28 19.57
C GLY A 162 13.19 -12.93 20.18
N GLY A 163 12.14 -12.92 21.00
CA GLY A 163 11.62 -11.72 21.66
C GLY A 163 10.29 -11.99 22.37
N ASP A 164 9.61 -10.91 22.71
CA ASP A 164 8.29 -10.90 23.34
C ASP A 164 7.28 -10.18 22.43
N TYR A 165 5.99 -10.45 22.59
CA TYR A 165 4.91 -9.67 21.95
C TYR A 165 3.98 -9.05 22.99
N SER A 166 3.30 -7.97 22.60
CA SER A 166 2.23 -7.32 23.36
C SER A 166 0.99 -7.16 22.48
N ILE A 167 -0.19 -7.40 23.05
CA ILE A 167 -1.49 -7.21 22.39
C ILE A 167 -2.15 -5.96 23.00
N ASN A 168 -2.56 -5.01 22.16
CA ASN A 168 -3.23 -3.77 22.52
C ASN A 168 -2.52 -3.00 23.66
N ASP A 169 -1.21 -2.87 23.55
CA ASP A 169 -0.34 -2.18 24.53
C ASP A 169 -0.36 -2.79 25.94
N GLY A 170 -0.74 -4.07 26.06
CA GLY A 170 -0.63 -4.86 27.28
C GLY A 170 0.81 -5.25 27.66
N PRO A 171 0.98 -6.09 28.69
CA PRO A 171 2.31 -6.58 29.07
C PRO A 171 2.93 -7.43 27.95
N PHE A 172 4.24 -7.33 27.80
CA PHE A 172 5.02 -8.17 26.89
C PHE A 172 5.13 -9.60 27.44
N THR A 173 4.97 -10.59 26.58
CA THR A 173 5.13 -12.02 26.89
C THR A 173 5.72 -12.79 25.71
N SER A 174 6.44 -13.87 26.01
CA SER A 174 6.89 -14.87 25.05
C SER A 174 5.99 -16.10 24.98
N ASP A 175 5.02 -16.23 25.90
CA ASP A 175 4.14 -17.39 25.98
C ASP A 175 3.17 -17.43 24.80
N ALA A 176 2.80 -18.64 24.36
CA ALA A 176 1.78 -18.79 23.33
C ALA A 176 0.42 -18.27 23.81
N GLY A 177 -0.34 -17.64 22.91
CA GLY A 177 -1.62 -17.03 23.25
C GLY A 177 -2.63 -17.06 22.10
N ILE A 178 -3.68 -16.25 22.26
CA ILE A 178 -4.74 -16.05 21.26
C ILE A 178 -4.87 -14.56 20.98
N VAL A 179 -5.00 -14.19 19.71
CA VAL A 179 -5.25 -12.82 19.24
C VAL A 179 -6.51 -12.79 18.39
N LYS A 180 -7.26 -11.70 18.46
CA LYS A 180 -8.52 -11.49 17.73
C LYS A 180 -8.32 -10.63 16.50
N ASN A 181 -9.29 -10.74 15.58
CA ASN A 181 -9.32 -9.86 14.41
C ASN A 181 -9.42 -8.39 14.84
N GLY A 182 -8.57 -7.54 14.26
CA GLY A 182 -8.50 -6.10 14.55
C GLY A 182 -7.59 -5.71 15.72
N GLU A 183 -7.07 -6.66 16.50
CA GLU A 183 -6.14 -6.34 17.59
C GLU A 183 -4.78 -5.89 17.06
N ARG A 184 -4.11 -5.01 17.82
CA ARG A 184 -2.79 -4.50 17.47
C ARG A 184 -1.73 -5.27 18.24
N VAL A 185 -0.70 -5.72 17.54
CA VAL A 185 0.42 -6.45 18.12
C VAL A 185 1.71 -5.67 17.91
N THR A 186 2.49 -5.50 18.98
CA THR A 186 3.89 -5.04 18.88
C THR A 186 4.79 -6.17 19.34
N VAL A 187 6.02 -6.22 18.83
CA VAL A 187 7.07 -7.10 19.35
C VAL A 187 8.21 -6.31 19.95
N GLN A 188 8.86 -6.90 20.94
CA GLN A 188 10.03 -6.33 21.59
C GLN A 188 11.16 -7.36 21.67
N HIS A 189 12.39 -6.90 21.47
CA HIS A 189 13.58 -7.64 21.87
C HIS A 189 14.64 -6.70 22.43
N THR A 190 15.70 -7.29 22.96
CA THR A 190 16.94 -6.57 23.27
C THR A 190 17.88 -6.70 22.08
N SER A 191 18.37 -5.58 21.57
CA SER A 191 19.33 -5.55 20.45
C SER A 191 20.65 -6.25 20.82
N ALA A 192 21.44 -6.59 19.81
CA ALA A 192 22.70 -7.28 20.03
C ALA A 192 23.65 -6.48 20.95
N ASN A 193 24.61 -7.18 21.55
CA ASN A 193 25.68 -6.57 22.33
C ASN A 193 27.01 -6.50 21.53
N GLY A 194 27.02 -7.00 20.28
CA GLY A 194 28.20 -7.01 19.42
C GLY A 194 28.52 -5.62 18.85
N THR A 195 29.81 -5.37 18.65
CA THR A 195 30.36 -4.12 18.10
C THR A 195 30.44 -4.11 16.57
N THR A 196 30.14 -5.23 15.92
CA THR A 196 30.22 -5.44 14.46
C THR A 196 28.93 -6.09 13.98
N GLU A 197 28.22 -5.49 13.00
CA GLU A 197 27.01 -5.98 12.28
C GLU A 197 26.26 -7.19 12.89
N THR A 198 25.93 -7.12 14.19
CA THR A 198 25.21 -8.21 14.84
C THR A 198 23.72 -7.90 14.82
N THR A 199 22.95 -8.86 14.31
CA THR A 199 21.50 -8.75 14.18
C THR A 199 20.78 -9.52 15.28
N VAL A 200 19.64 -8.99 15.71
CA VAL A 200 18.64 -9.73 16.51
C VAL A 200 17.33 -9.66 15.75
N THR A 201 16.70 -10.82 15.55
CA THR A 201 15.41 -10.93 14.88
C THR A 201 14.38 -11.54 15.81
N THR A 202 13.22 -10.90 15.87
CA THR A 202 12.01 -11.45 16.49
C THR A 202 11.05 -11.86 15.40
N THR A 203 10.60 -13.11 15.45
CA THR A 203 9.60 -13.64 14.52
C THR A 203 8.29 -13.82 15.26
N LEU A 204 7.27 -13.07 14.84
CA LEU A 204 5.90 -13.23 15.29
C LEU A 204 5.15 -14.14 14.34
N THR A 205 4.46 -15.15 14.87
CA THR A 205 3.57 -16.03 14.09
C THR A 205 2.13 -15.86 14.56
N VAL A 206 1.22 -15.59 13.63
CA VAL A 206 -0.23 -15.46 13.87
C VAL A 206 -0.96 -16.34 12.87
N GLY A 207 -1.61 -17.40 13.35
CA GLY A 207 -2.38 -18.30 12.48
C GLY A 207 -1.60 -18.93 11.34
N GLY A 208 -0.31 -19.21 11.55
CA GLY A 208 0.60 -19.77 10.55
C GLY A 208 1.23 -18.74 9.60
N LYS A 209 0.86 -17.46 9.67
CA LYS A 209 1.57 -16.37 8.97
C LYS A 209 2.68 -15.82 9.87
N SER A 210 3.82 -15.45 9.30
CA SER A 210 4.97 -14.93 10.05
C SER A 210 5.36 -13.52 9.62
N ALA A 211 5.74 -12.70 10.60
CA ALA A 211 6.26 -11.35 10.44
C ALA A 211 7.54 -11.21 11.27
N THR A 212 8.54 -10.55 10.73
CA THR A 212 9.85 -10.40 11.39
C THR A 212 10.13 -8.96 11.75
N PHE A 213 10.75 -8.74 12.90
CA PHE A 213 11.31 -7.45 13.31
C PHE A 213 12.79 -7.65 13.64
N THR A 214 13.67 -7.00 12.88
CA THR A 214 15.12 -7.18 12.97
C THR A 214 15.80 -5.88 13.38
N THR A 215 16.76 -5.96 14.28
CA THR A 215 17.63 -4.83 14.63
C THR A 215 19.09 -5.18 14.45
N THR A 216 19.89 -4.22 14.00
CA THR A 216 21.33 -4.36 13.76
C THR A 216 22.09 -3.29 14.54
N THR A 217 23.17 -3.65 15.23
CA THR A 217 23.96 -2.71 16.05
C THR A 217 24.98 -1.86 15.28
N ALA A 218 25.10 -2.02 13.96
CA ALA A 218 26.05 -1.28 13.14
C ALA A 218 25.46 0.03 12.57
N GLY A 219 26.29 1.08 12.57
CA GLY A 219 26.04 2.45 12.08
C GLY A 219 25.52 2.54 10.65
N VAL A 220 26.07 1.68 9.79
CA VAL A 220 25.90 1.65 8.34
C VAL A 220 25.89 0.19 7.89
N VAL A 221 25.15 -0.13 6.84
CA VAL A 221 25.13 -1.46 6.20
C VAL A 221 26.16 -1.53 5.08
N ALA A 222 27.01 -2.56 5.09
CA ALA A 222 27.91 -2.83 3.97
C ALA A 222 27.14 -3.11 2.68
N GLN A 223 27.60 -2.54 1.56
CA GLN A 223 26.88 -2.64 0.30
C GLN A 223 27.84 -2.78 -0.88
N THR A 224 27.43 -3.55 -1.90
CA THR A 224 28.09 -3.58 -3.20
C THR A 224 27.12 -3.06 -4.27
N VAL A 225 27.58 -2.08 -5.02
CA VAL A 225 26.85 -1.44 -6.11
C VAL A 225 27.59 -1.75 -7.40
N ASN A 226 26.90 -2.35 -8.37
CA ASN A 226 27.50 -2.77 -9.63
C ASN A 226 27.10 -1.81 -10.75
N ALA A 227 28.05 -1.49 -11.62
CA ALA A 227 27.86 -0.74 -12.84
C ALA A 227 28.62 -1.40 -14.01
N SER A 228 28.17 -1.12 -15.23
CA SER A 228 28.83 -1.57 -16.46
C SER A 228 28.69 -0.55 -17.57
N GLY A 229 29.70 -0.42 -18.42
CA GLY A 229 29.66 0.47 -19.57
C GLY A 229 30.75 0.19 -20.59
N ALA A 230 30.84 1.03 -21.62
CA ALA A 230 31.90 0.93 -22.61
C ALA A 230 33.25 1.38 -22.01
N ALA A 231 34.34 0.74 -22.42
CA ALA A 231 35.68 1.06 -21.94
C ALA A 231 35.99 2.57 -22.02
N GLY A 232 36.47 3.15 -20.92
CA GLY A 232 36.82 4.57 -20.83
C GLY A 232 35.63 5.54 -20.74
N THR A 233 34.40 5.06 -20.61
CA THR A 233 33.22 5.92 -20.41
C THR A 233 32.92 6.15 -18.94
N LEU A 234 32.37 7.33 -18.61
CA LEU A 234 31.82 7.59 -17.27
C LEU A 234 30.49 6.87 -17.12
N VAL A 235 30.34 6.10 -16.04
CA VAL A 235 29.07 5.50 -15.65
C VAL A 235 28.67 6.02 -14.28
N THR A 236 27.40 6.37 -14.14
CA THR A 236 26.78 6.72 -12.88
C THR A 236 25.73 5.70 -12.50
N THR A 237 25.61 5.43 -11.21
CA THR A 237 24.55 4.59 -10.64
C THR A 237 24.15 5.16 -9.29
N GLU A 238 23.00 4.72 -8.79
CA GLU A 238 22.51 5.14 -7.47
C GLU A 238 22.48 3.98 -6.51
N THR A 239 22.60 4.29 -5.23
CA THR A 239 22.34 3.35 -4.16
C THR A 239 21.64 4.02 -3.00
N THR A 240 20.75 3.30 -2.34
CA THR A 240 20.08 3.79 -1.15
C THR A 240 20.81 3.30 0.09
N LEU A 241 21.29 4.24 0.90
CA LEU A 241 21.94 3.94 2.17
C LEU A 241 20.95 3.42 3.19
N ARG A 242 21.45 2.56 4.08
CA ARG A 242 20.76 2.15 5.29
C ARG A 242 21.69 2.38 6.47
N LEU A 243 21.37 3.39 7.26
CA LEU A 243 22.19 3.91 8.36
C LEU A 243 21.33 4.66 9.37
N VAL A 244 21.88 5.07 10.51
CA VAL A 244 21.19 6.02 11.40
C VAL A 244 21.44 7.45 10.98
N PRO A 245 20.42 8.32 10.90
CA PRO A 245 20.62 9.72 10.60
C PRO A 245 21.61 10.39 11.55
N GLY A 246 22.61 11.08 11.02
CA GLY A 246 23.67 11.66 11.84
C GLY A 246 24.89 12.09 11.04
N ILE A 247 25.92 12.56 11.74
CA ILE A 247 27.20 12.90 11.15
C ILE A 247 28.03 11.62 11.02
N HIS A 248 28.36 11.24 9.79
CA HIS A 248 29.20 10.09 9.46
C HIS A 248 30.55 10.53 8.91
N THR A 249 31.59 9.75 9.16
CA THR A 249 32.89 9.94 8.53
C THR A 249 32.99 9.09 7.27
N ILE A 250 33.29 9.73 6.16
CA ILE A 250 33.56 9.08 4.89
C ILE A 250 35.08 9.03 4.71
N THR A 251 35.60 7.85 4.41
CA THR A 251 37.01 7.65 4.04
C THR A 251 37.10 6.82 2.76
N LEU A 252 38.24 6.89 2.09
CA LEU A 252 38.61 5.91 1.07
C LEU A 252 39.44 4.81 1.70
N ASP A 253 39.23 3.58 1.25
CA ASP A 253 40.15 2.49 1.54
C ASP A 253 41.41 2.64 0.66
N ALA A 254 42.58 2.39 1.26
CA ALA A 254 43.85 2.35 0.57
C ALA A 254 43.93 1.22 -0.47
N GLU A 255 43.05 0.22 -0.38
CA GLU A 255 42.93 -0.89 -1.33
C GLU A 255 42.11 -0.55 -2.59
N SER A 256 41.53 0.66 -2.69
CA SER A 256 40.80 1.11 -3.87
C SER A 256 41.67 1.06 -5.14
N GLN A 257 41.17 0.42 -6.21
CA GLN A 257 41.92 0.21 -7.46
C GLN A 257 41.36 0.98 -8.68
N GLY A 258 40.35 1.83 -8.48
CA GLY A 258 39.58 2.44 -9.59
C GLY A 258 39.81 3.94 -9.84
N GLY A 259 39.60 4.37 -11.09
CA GLY A 259 39.42 5.77 -11.50
C GLY A 259 38.02 6.24 -11.15
N PHE A 260 37.76 6.41 -9.86
CA PHE A 260 36.53 7.03 -9.38
C PHE A 260 36.42 8.47 -9.91
N ALA A 261 35.19 8.96 -10.12
CA ALA A 261 34.90 10.26 -10.72
C ALA A 261 34.07 11.19 -9.81
N ASP A 262 33.09 10.64 -9.08
CA ASP A 262 32.11 11.44 -8.31
C ASP A 262 31.34 10.62 -7.26
N LEU A 263 31.17 11.15 -6.04
CA LEU A 263 30.22 10.69 -5.02
C LEU A 263 29.26 11.84 -4.69
N SER A 264 27.95 11.59 -4.71
CA SER A 264 26.95 12.63 -4.45
C SER A 264 25.72 12.13 -3.67
N VAL A 265 24.98 13.03 -3.00
CA VAL A 265 23.61 12.82 -2.48
C VAL A 265 22.54 13.45 -3.37
N ASP A 266 22.93 14.19 -4.41
CA ASP A 266 22.06 14.86 -5.38
C ASP A 266 22.69 14.76 -6.78
N VAL A 267 21.92 14.31 -7.78
CA VAL A 267 22.37 14.18 -9.19
C VAL A 267 22.95 15.48 -9.75
N SER A 268 22.54 16.63 -9.22
CA SER A 268 22.91 17.95 -9.73
C SER A 268 24.16 18.56 -9.10
N THR A 269 24.61 18.05 -7.94
CA THR A 269 25.76 18.62 -7.23
C THR A 269 26.62 17.53 -6.60
N PRO A 270 27.84 17.26 -7.10
CA PRO A 270 28.75 16.30 -6.49
C PRO A 270 29.03 16.66 -5.03
N LEU A 271 29.02 15.69 -4.11
CA LEU A 271 29.53 15.89 -2.74
C LEU A 271 31.05 15.88 -2.72
N PHE A 272 31.65 15.05 -3.57
CA PHE A 272 33.09 14.99 -3.74
C PHE A 272 33.43 14.75 -5.21
N THR A 273 34.14 15.70 -5.80
CA THR A 273 34.84 15.50 -7.09
C THR A 273 36.16 14.75 -6.86
N ASP A 274 36.76 14.16 -7.91
CA ASP A 274 38.08 13.49 -7.82
C ASP A 274 39.15 14.26 -7.06
N LYS A 275 39.12 15.59 -7.18
CA LYS A 275 40.06 16.48 -6.51
C LYS A 275 39.76 16.64 -5.02
N GLU A 276 38.50 16.54 -4.59
CA GLU A 276 38.06 16.65 -3.20
C GLU A 276 38.09 15.30 -2.47
N ILE A 277 37.96 14.20 -3.20
CA ILE A 277 38.15 12.83 -2.67
C ILE A 277 39.58 12.63 -2.13
N LEU A 278 40.56 13.34 -2.68
CA LEU A 278 41.95 13.41 -2.16
C LEU A 278 42.08 14.13 -0.80
N THR A 279 41.01 14.73 -0.29
CA THR A 279 40.98 15.45 1.01
C THR A 279 40.25 14.70 2.12
N LEU A 280 39.85 13.45 1.88
CA LEU A 280 39.29 12.57 2.92
C LEU A 280 40.32 12.29 4.03
N PRO A 281 39.89 12.07 5.29
CA PRO A 281 38.51 11.85 5.74
C PRO A 281 37.65 13.12 5.73
N ALA A 282 36.35 12.97 5.45
CA ALA A 282 35.36 14.05 5.54
C ALA A 282 34.15 13.62 6.37
N THR A 283 33.46 14.57 6.98
CA THR A 283 32.24 14.29 7.75
C THR A 283 31.00 14.83 7.03
N LEU A 284 29.94 14.03 6.95
CA LEU A 284 28.70 14.38 6.29
C LEU A 284 27.50 14.02 7.16
N THR A 285 26.49 14.89 7.20
CA THR A 285 25.21 14.55 7.79
C THR A 285 24.40 13.72 6.80
N LEU A 286 24.21 12.43 7.09
CA LEU A 286 23.42 11.52 6.28
C LEU A 286 22.10 11.17 6.98
N ASN A 287 21.11 10.72 6.20
CA ASN A 287 19.82 10.22 6.69
C ASN A 287 19.61 8.75 6.29
N ASP A 288 18.78 8.01 7.03
CA ASP A 288 18.36 6.67 6.60
C ASP A 288 17.60 6.78 5.26
N LYS A 289 17.81 5.80 4.39
CA LYS A 289 17.28 5.76 3.02
C LYS A 289 17.70 6.93 2.14
N GLN A 290 18.77 7.64 2.50
CA GLN A 290 19.33 8.65 1.61
C GLN A 290 19.92 7.98 0.37
N THR A 291 19.61 8.54 -0.80
CA THR A 291 20.21 8.12 -2.06
C THR A 291 21.59 8.71 -2.19
N LEU A 292 22.55 7.85 -2.52
CA LEU A 292 23.86 8.24 -3.03
C LEU A 292 23.93 7.97 -4.52
N PHE A 293 24.59 8.86 -5.25
CA PHE A 293 24.99 8.68 -6.63
C PHE A 293 26.50 8.43 -6.68
N LEU A 294 26.88 7.38 -7.39
CA LEU A 294 28.24 6.90 -7.54
C LEU A 294 28.62 7.02 -9.02
N GLY A 295 29.71 7.73 -9.31
CA GLY A 295 30.26 7.94 -10.63
C GLY A 295 31.69 7.42 -10.74
N GLY A 296 31.98 6.69 -11.81
CA GLY A 296 33.34 6.21 -12.07
C GLY A 296 33.59 5.86 -13.53
N ILE A 297 34.86 5.85 -13.91
CA ILE A 297 35.28 5.56 -15.28
C ILE A 297 35.38 4.04 -15.46
N VAL A 298 34.79 3.53 -16.54
CA VAL A 298 34.89 2.12 -16.89
C VAL A 298 36.33 1.78 -17.28
N PRO A 299 36.89 0.66 -16.77
CA PRO A 299 38.25 0.24 -17.10
C PRO A 299 38.51 0.21 -18.61
N THR A 300 39.71 0.59 -19.04
CA THR A 300 40.08 0.57 -20.47
C THR A 300 40.45 -0.82 -20.99
N ALA A 301 40.73 -1.76 -20.08
CA ALA A 301 40.99 -3.16 -20.42
C ALA A 301 39.68 -3.87 -20.79
N ALA A 302 39.61 -4.52 -21.96
CA ALA A 302 38.39 -5.15 -22.51
C ALA A 302 37.69 -6.19 -21.60
N THR A 303 38.32 -6.64 -20.51
CA THR A 303 37.74 -7.53 -19.49
C THR A 303 38.04 -7.05 -18.05
N GLY A 304 38.22 -5.74 -17.88
CA GLY A 304 38.60 -5.13 -16.61
C GLY A 304 37.45 -5.06 -15.59
N VAL A 305 37.83 -5.11 -14.32
CA VAL A 305 36.98 -4.77 -13.17
C VAL A 305 37.72 -3.74 -12.36
N GLU A 306 37.11 -2.58 -12.13
CA GLU A 306 37.58 -1.62 -11.14
C GLU A 306 36.64 -1.63 -9.94
N SER A 307 37.20 -1.43 -8.76
CA SER A 307 36.43 -1.32 -7.53
C SER A 307 36.92 -0.13 -6.74
N THR A 308 36.01 0.79 -6.47
CA THR A 308 36.24 1.88 -5.53
C THR A 308 35.59 1.52 -4.21
N LEU A 309 36.37 1.60 -3.14
CA LEU A 309 35.93 1.24 -1.81
C LEU A 309 35.85 2.48 -0.93
N PHE A 310 34.62 2.90 -0.64
CA PHE A 310 34.34 3.92 0.36
C PHE A 310 34.06 3.24 1.69
N LEU A 311 34.53 3.84 2.77
CA LEU A 311 34.12 3.46 4.10
C LEU A 311 33.26 4.58 4.67
N ILE A 312 32.04 4.26 5.10
CA ILE A 312 31.22 5.16 5.92
C ILE A 312 31.30 4.61 7.34
N ASP A 313 31.91 5.37 8.25
CA ASP A 313 32.28 4.93 9.61
C ASP A 313 33.05 3.60 9.64
N GLY A 314 33.90 3.36 8.64
CA GLY A 314 34.66 2.11 8.52
C GLY A 314 33.91 0.96 7.84
N VAL A 315 32.63 1.13 7.49
CA VAL A 315 31.81 0.11 6.80
C VAL A 315 31.91 0.27 5.28
N PRO A 316 32.21 -0.81 4.53
CA PRO A 316 32.47 -0.72 3.10
C PRO A 316 31.21 -0.52 2.24
N ILE A 317 31.23 0.53 1.42
CA ILE A 317 30.38 0.72 0.25
C ILE A 317 31.26 0.51 -0.98
N ILE A 318 31.14 -0.67 -1.59
CA ILE A 318 31.93 -1.09 -2.75
C ILE A 318 31.21 -0.67 -4.02
N PHE A 319 31.83 0.19 -4.82
CA PHE A 319 31.38 0.49 -6.17
C PHE A 319 32.20 -0.31 -7.18
N ARG A 320 31.58 -1.28 -7.83
CA ARG A 320 32.23 -2.21 -8.77
C ARG A 320 31.81 -1.90 -10.21
N ILE A 321 32.77 -1.57 -11.06
CA ILE A 321 32.54 -1.22 -12.46
C ILE A 321 33.16 -2.30 -13.34
N THR A 322 32.39 -2.76 -14.33
CA THR A 322 32.81 -3.79 -15.28
C THR A 322 32.73 -3.27 -16.71
N VAL A 323 33.63 -3.75 -17.58
CA VAL A 323 33.57 -3.44 -19.01
C VAL A 323 32.49 -4.29 -19.67
N THR A 324 31.57 -3.66 -20.39
CA THR A 324 30.64 -4.37 -21.27
C THR A 324 31.42 -4.92 -22.47
N PRO A 325 31.28 -6.22 -22.80
CA PRO A 325 31.97 -6.83 -23.95
C PRO A 325 31.55 -6.24 -25.31
#